data_AF-O57908-F1
#
_entry.id   AF-O57908-F1
#
_cell.length_a   1.000
_cell.length_b   1.000
_cell.length_c   1.000
_cell.angle_alpha   90.00
_cell.angle_beta   90.00
_cell.angle_gamma   90.00
#
_symmetry.space_group_name_H-M   'P 1'
#
loop_
_entity.id
_entity.type
_entity.pdbx_description
1 polymer ?
#
loop_
_entity_poly.entity_id
_entity_poly.type
_entity_poly.pdbx_seq_one_letter_code
_entity_poly.pdbx_strand_id
1 'polypeptide(L)'
;MVLTLVPYLKNGELFLKDLGISEINEEIIEEYWARPIEELTLNFIPINDEGEGLRVLKSMGFEVSVTSREIKSAFLKRTRGVCSICGREGEVVANRAFIYPFERKIDSIVNEKNRLSFCLEHAFKLYSAMANLFIVPLGRERLKFFFDAEEETLRRMLFMFKQFWRDRVEFEKGKVRVGMTLRTYNPNETFFSILHEFVKFLKRRRLLQEAIDLGKLVRVFLVYGTGQFYGSEVIEGIKLVELINFLSEIQEKGRETKKYKRQDSAVALFFENLSVPRGKDKKKNTLEREEFIRKLLDGKFDFILLNRIFMERYKRDLPLPFYYLTWVRAYFKAFGGDIVDLRTFERVNGLGYSLGKMVRGTNLEKYVWELFRARGFEEFVNKLVELQAKLEIAMDVRPIYENEKEWKTIKAILLNGMLNAIHGGEEDEGH
;
A
#
# COMPACT_ATOMS: atom_id res chain seq x y z
N MET A 1 -14.95 13.67 -5.58
CA MET A 1 -14.14 14.48 -4.64
C MET A 1 -14.62 14.37 -3.18
N VAL A 2 -15.69 13.61 -2.87
CA VAL A 2 -16.34 13.55 -1.53
C VAL A 2 -15.99 12.29 -0.72
N LEU A 3 -15.37 11.27 -1.31
CA LEU A 3 -15.19 9.96 -0.66
C LEU A 3 -14.36 9.99 0.63
N THR A 4 -13.41 10.91 0.76
CA THR A 4 -12.54 11.04 1.95
C THR A 4 -13.04 12.04 2.98
N LEU A 5 -14.00 12.93 2.63
CA LEU A 5 -14.36 14.08 3.47
C LEU A 5 -15.07 13.65 4.76
N VAL A 6 -16.12 12.83 4.64
CA VAL A 6 -16.89 12.35 5.79
C VAL A 6 -16.07 11.40 6.69
N PRO A 7 -15.35 10.39 6.14
CA PRO A 7 -14.44 9.57 6.93
C PRO A 7 -13.37 10.38 7.69
N TYR A 8 -12.82 11.41 7.05
CA TYR A 8 -11.84 12.28 7.70
C TYR A 8 -12.49 13.16 8.78
N LEU A 9 -13.69 13.70 8.54
CA LEU A 9 -14.44 14.45 9.56
C LEU A 9 -14.65 13.63 10.85
N LYS A 10 -15.06 12.36 10.73
CA LYS A 10 -15.24 11.45 11.88
C LYS A 10 -13.99 11.33 12.75
N ASN A 11 -12.80 11.32 12.14
CA ASN A 11 -11.54 11.28 12.87
C ASN A 11 -11.33 12.52 13.74
N GLY A 12 -11.77 13.69 13.27
CA GLY A 12 -11.72 14.93 14.03
C GLY A 12 -12.75 15.01 15.13
N GLU A 13 -13.95 14.51 14.88
CA GLU A 13 -15.01 14.39 15.89
C GLU A 13 -14.58 13.47 17.04
N LEU A 14 -14.00 12.32 16.72
CA LEU A 14 -13.44 11.41 17.72
C LEU A 14 -12.35 12.09 18.56
N PHE A 15 -11.40 12.78 17.92
CA PHE A 15 -10.33 13.48 18.64
C PHE A 15 -10.86 14.58 19.57
N LEU A 16 -11.79 15.40 19.10
CA LEU A 16 -12.38 16.46 19.92
C LEU A 16 -13.19 15.89 21.10
N LYS A 17 -13.92 14.80 20.88
CA LYS A 17 -14.62 14.09 21.94
C LYS A 17 -13.66 13.56 23.01
N ASP A 18 -12.49 13.06 22.62
CA ASP A 18 -11.45 12.61 23.55
C ASP A 18 -10.85 13.74 24.39
N LEU A 19 -10.90 14.97 23.89
CA LEU A 19 -10.56 16.18 24.64
C LEU A 19 -11.72 16.73 25.50
N GLY A 20 -12.90 16.10 25.46
CA GLY A 20 -14.10 16.57 26.16
C GLY A 20 -14.78 17.78 25.50
N ILE A 21 -14.45 18.07 24.23
CA ILE A 21 -15.00 19.21 23.50
C ILE A 21 -16.25 18.78 22.74
N SER A 22 -17.39 19.37 23.11
CA SER A 22 -18.70 19.09 22.50
C SER A 22 -19.23 20.23 21.62
N GLU A 23 -18.82 21.47 21.89
CA GLU A 23 -19.18 22.66 21.13
C GLU A 23 -17.92 23.36 20.62
N ILE A 24 -17.99 23.88 19.39
CA ILE A 24 -16.87 24.57 18.74
C ILE A 24 -17.24 26.04 18.56
N ASN A 25 -16.56 26.89 19.31
CA ASN A 25 -16.66 28.34 19.24
C ASN A 25 -15.24 28.95 19.12
N GLU A 26 -15.15 30.28 19.13
CA GLU A 26 -13.87 30.98 18.97
C GLU A 26 -12.90 30.74 20.13
N GLU A 27 -13.42 30.69 21.37
CA GLU A 27 -12.61 30.44 22.58
C GLU A 27 -11.94 29.06 22.52
N ILE A 28 -12.70 28.04 22.11
CA ILE A 28 -12.19 26.68 21.91
C ILE A 28 -11.09 26.65 20.84
N ILE A 29 -11.22 27.42 19.77
CA ILE A 29 -10.19 27.48 18.73
C ILE A 29 -8.94 28.17 19.26
N GLU A 30 -9.09 29.28 19.99
CA GLU A 30 -7.98 30.00 20.61
C GLU A 30 -7.19 29.12 21.60
N GLU A 31 -7.87 28.28 22.36
CA GLU A 31 -7.26 27.39 23.36
C GLU A 31 -6.69 26.09 22.74
N TYR A 32 -7.39 25.47 21.77
CA TYR A 32 -7.08 24.10 21.33
C TYR A 32 -6.46 23.97 19.94
N TRP A 33 -6.24 25.05 19.18
CA TRP A 33 -5.69 24.95 17.82
C TRP A 33 -4.35 24.19 17.72
N ALA A 34 -3.52 24.19 18.77
CA ALA A 34 -2.23 23.50 18.78
C ALA A 34 -2.38 21.97 18.92
N ARG A 35 -3.41 21.49 19.63
CA ARG A 35 -3.56 20.07 20.02
C ARG A 35 -3.58 19.10 18.83
N PRO A 36 -4.28 19.37 17.72
CA PRO A 36 -4.24 18.48 16.56
C PRO A 36 -2.84 18.32 15.96
N ILE A 37 -2.01 19.38 16.00
CA ILE A 37 -0.64 19.36 15.48
C ILE A 37 0.26 18.57 16.43
N GLU A 38 0.14 18.79 17.74
CA GLU A 38 0.86 18.02 18.76
C GLU A 38 0.58 16.52 18.59
N GLU A 39 -0.69 16.13 18.48
CA GLU A 39 -1.09 14.74 18.32
C GLU A 39 -0.67 14.14 16.98
N LEU A 40 -0.69 14.91 15.89
CA LEU A 40 -0.13 14.52 14.58
C LEU A 40 1.36 14.14 14.70
N THR A 41 2.09 14.78 15.62
CA THR A 41 3.50 14.46 15.93
C THR A 41 3.64 13.46 17.06
N LEU A 42 2.57 12.79 17.48
CA LEU A 42 2.53 11.88 18.63
C LEU A 42 3.05 12.53 19.93
N ASN A 43 2.90 13.85 20.05
CA ASN A 43 3.39 14.70 21.14
C ASN A 43 4.93 14.74 21.28
N PHE A 44 5.69 14.41 20.22
CA PHE A 44 7.15 14.55 20.22
C PHE A 44 7.61 16.00 20.04
N ILE A 45 6.79 16.85 19.40
CA ILE A 45 7.10 18.27 19.18
C ILE A 45 6.05 19.11 19.91
N PRO A 46 6.42 19.82 21.00
CA PRO A 46 5.51 20.78 21.62
C PRO A 46 5.27 21.97 20.69
N ILE A 47 4.06 22.52 20.67
CA ILE A 47 3.71 23.65 19.81
C ILE A 47 3.44 24.88 20.67
N ASN A 48 4.40 25.80 20.73
CA ASN A 48 4.33 26.96 21.61
C ASN A 48 3.68 28.18 20.94
N ASP A 49 3.79 28.28 19.61
CA ASP A 49 3.28 29.41 18.82
C ASP A 49 2.83 28.99 17.42
N GLU A 50 2.02 29.84 16.76
CA GLU A 50 1.47 29.54 15.43
C GLU A 50 2.56 29.40 14.36
N GLY A 51 3.70 30.09 14.50
CA GLY A 51 4.84 29.97 13.59
C GLY A 51 5.49 28.59 13.67
N GLU A 52 5.64 28.03 14.87
CA GLU A 52 6.06 26.65 15.10
C GLU A 52 5.06 25.66 14.50
N GLY A 53 3.77 25.84 14.75
CA GLY A 53 2.70 25.03 14.16
C GLY A 53 2.77 24.99 12.63
N LEU A 54 2.94 26.16 11.98
CA LEU A 54 3.07 26.25 10.52
C LEU A 54 4.35 25.57 10.00
N ARG A 55 5.48 25.68 10.72
CA ARG A 55 6.72 24.97 10.36
C ARG A 55 6.54 23.46 10.42
N VAL A 56 5.87 22.95 11.46
CA VAL A 56 5.56 21.52 11.60
C VAL A 56 4.60 21.06 10.50
N LEU A 57 3.51 21.77 10.24
CA LEU A 57 2.59 21.43 9.15
C LEU A 57 3.31 21.37 7.79
N LYS A 58 4.21 22.33 7.52
CA LYS A 58 5.03 22.33 6.30
C LYS A 58 5.99 21.14 6.26
N SER A 59 6.64 20.80 7.37
CA SER A 59 7.51 19.62 7.45
C SER A 59 6.75 18.29 7.33
N MET A 60 5.48 18.28 7.71
CA MET A 60 4.52 17.19 7.52
C MET A 60 3.91 17.17 6.10
N GLY A 61 4.24 18.14 5.25
CA GLY A 61 3.83 18.17 3.85
C GLY A 61 2.39 18.61 3.64
N PHE A 62 1.90 19.48 4.51
CA PHE A 62 0.72 20.29 4.22
C PHE A 62 1.13 21.50 3.36
N GLU A 63 0.30 21.83 2.38
CA GLU A 63 0.51 23.02 1.56
C GLU A 63 0.11 24.28 2.32
N VAL A 64 1.06 24.87 3.02
CA VAL A 64 0.88 26.15 3.69
C VAL A 64 1.23 27.26 2.69
N SER A 65 0.29 28.15 2.37
CA SER A 65 0.57 29.31 1.52
C SER A 65 1.68 30.17 2.14
N VAL A 66 2.55 30.75 1.30
CA VAL A 66 3.58 31.70 1.75
C VAL A 66 2.97 32.93 2.44
N THR A 67 1.71 33.25 2.14
CA THR A 67 0.95 34.34 2.77
C THR A 67 0.25 33.93 4.07
N SER A 68 0.17 32.63 4.39
CA SER A 68 -0.40 32.17 5.66
C SER A 68 0.62 32.39 6.77
N ARG A 69 0.37 33.42 7.59
CA ARG A 69 1.20 33.75 8.77
C ARG A 69 0.63 33.20 10.08
N GLU A 70 -0.66 32.88 10.09
CA GLU A 70 -1.43 32.48 11.28
C GLU A 70 -2.42 31.36 10.90
N ILE A 71 -2.48 30.34 11.74
CA ILE A 71 -3.42 29.22 11.73
C ILE A 71 -4.80 29.68 12.21
N LYS A 72 -4.87 30.39 13.35
CA LYS A 72 -6.14 30.81 13.96
C LYS A 72 -6.95 31.72 13.06
N SER A 73 -6.27 32.65 12.36
CA SER A 73 -6.90 33.52 11.36
C SER A 73 -7.59 32.78 10.22
N ALA A 74 -7.28 31.50 9.99
CA ALA A 74 -7.99 30.67 9.02
C ALA A 74 -9.44 30.39 9.41
N PHE A 75 -9.74 30.41 10.71
CA PHE A 75 -11.06 30.13 11.26
C PHE A 75 -11.85 31.41 11.58
N LEU A 76 -11.14 32.50 11.88
CA LEU A 76 -11.76 33.77 12.28
C LEU A 76 -12.12 34.67 11.09
N LYS A 77 -11.42 34.54 9.94
CA LYS A 77 -11.76 35.30 8.71
C LYS A 77 -12.88 34.62 7.95
N ARG A 78 -14.13 34.99 8.26
CA ARG A 78 -15.35 34.41 7.70
C ARG A 78 -15.99 35.28 6.64
N THR A 79 -16.69 34.65 5.71
CA THR A 79 -17.51 35.30 4.69
C THR A 79 -18.89 34.66 4.65
N ARG A 80 -19.89 35.34 4.09
CA ARG A 80 -21.20 34.71 3.85
C ARG A 80 -21.09 33.65 2.76
N GLY A 81 -21.68 32.48 2.97
CA GLY A 81 -21.70 31.38 2.01
C GLY A 81 -22.42 30.14 2.54
N VAL A 82 -22.24 29.02 1.86
CA VAL A 82 -22.86 27.74 2.20
C VAL A 82 -21.79 26.75 2.66
N CYS A 83 -22.04 26.03 3.76
CA CYS A 83 -21.13 24.98 4.20
C CYS A 83 -21.22 23.76 3.28
N SER A 84 -20.08 23.32 2.75
CA SER A 84 -19.95 22.17 1.85
C SER A 84 -20.24 20.81 2.51
N ILE A 85 -20.41 20.76 3.84
CA ILE A 85 -20.77 19.54 4.58
C ILE A 85 -22.25 19.54 4.98
N CYS A 86 -22.71 20.54 5.74
CA CYS A 86 -24.08 20.56 6.25
C CYS A 86 -25.10 21.31 5.37
N GLY A 87 -24.65 21.99 4.31
CA GLY A 87 -25.52 22.74 3.39
C GLY A 87 -26.16 23.99 3.99
N ARG A 88 -25.85 24.37 5.25
CA ARG A 88 -26.41 25.56 5.88
C ARG A 88 -25.76 26.83 5.32
N GLU A 89 -26.60 27.83 5.03
CA GLU A 89 -26.17 29.19 4.71
C GLU A 89 -25.78 29.95 5.99
N GLY A 90 -24.73 30.75 5.92
CA GLY A 90 -24.26 31.53 7.06
C GLY A 90 -22.83 32.00 6.89
N GLU A 91 -22.12 32.17 8.01
CA GLU A 91 -20.69 32.45 8.01
C GLU A 91 -19.88 31.18 7.75
N VAL A 92 -19.01 31.23 6.74
CA VAL A 92 -18.12 30.14 6.35
C VAL A 92 -16.69 30.60 6.23
N VAL A 93 -15.77 29.66 6.37
CA VAL A 93 -14.35 29.83 6.08
C VAL A 93 -13.97 29.05 4.84
N ALA A 94 -13.13 29.64 4.00
CA ALA A 94 -12.59 28.95 2.83
C ALA A 94 -11.58 27.88 3.26
N ASN A 95 -11.59 26.73 2.58
CA ASN A 95 -10.66 25.65 2.89
C ASN A 95 -9.20 26.10 2.74
N ARG A 96 -8.38 25.74 3.72
CA ARG A 96 -6.92 25.78 3.63
C ARG A 96 -6.41 24.34 3.66
N ALA A 97 -5.25 24.06 3.05
CA ALA A 97 -4.77 22.69 2.96
C ALA A 97 -4.50 22.02 4.32
N PHE A 98 -4.32 22.79 5.40
CA PHE A 98 -4.24 22.22 6.75
C PHE A 98 -5.59 22.03 7.43
N ILE A 99 -6.68 22.62 6.92
CA ILE A 99 -8.06 22.34 7.38
C ILE A 99 -8.52 21.03 6.77
N TYR A 100 -8.57 20.96 5.44
CA TYR A 100 -8.83 19.72 4.73
C TYR A 100 -7.73 19.51 3.69
N PRO A 101 -6.80 18.57 3.95
CA PRO A 101 -5.67 18.38 3.08
C PRO A 101 -6.11 17.88 1.72
N PHE A 102 -7.12 17.03 1.59
CA PHE A 102 -7.39 16.27 0.36
C PHE A 102 -8.21 17.00 -0.72
N GLU A 103 -8.32 18.33 -0.65
CA GLU A 103 -8.92 19.12 -1.73
C GLU A 103 -8.00 19.11 -2.96
N ARG A 104 -8.49 18.58 -4.08
CA ARG A 104 -7.72 18.55 -5.33
C ARG A 104 -7.63 19.97 -5.89
N LYS A 105 -6.43 20.55 -5.91
CA LYS A 105 -6.14 21.73 -6.72
C LYS A 105 -6.04 21.30 -8.18
N ILE A 106 -7.01 21.67 -9.00
CA ILE A 106 -6.88 21.59 -10.46
C ILE A 106 -6.31 22.95 -10.88
N ASP A 107 -4.98 23.04 -10.89
CA ASP A 107 -4.26 24.25 -11.32
C ASP A 107 -4.51 24.47 -12.82
N SER A 108 -5.56 25.23 -13.14
CA SER A 108 -5.87 25.93 -14.41
C SER A 108 -7.39 26.19 -14.63
N ILE A 109 -8.30 25.59 -13.84
CA ILE A 109 -9.75 25.61 -14.17
C ILE A 109 -10.65 26.03 -12.99
N VAL A 110 -10.17 26.00 -11.74
CA VAL A 110 -11.03 26.26 -10.58
C VAL A 110 -10.95 27.73 -10.18
N ASN A 111 -12.01 28.47 -10.48
CA ASN A 111 -12.27 29.80 -9.91
C ASN A 111 -12.20 29.70 -8.37
N GLU A 112 -11.53 30.64 -7.68
CA GLU A 112 -11.45 30.66 -6.21
C GLU A 112 -12.83 30.59 -5.54
N LYS A 113 -13.87 31.03 -6.26
CA LYS A 113 -15.30 30.93 -5.87
C LYS A 113 -15.84 29.49 -5.75
N ASN A 114 -15.13 28.48 -6.23
CA ASN A 114 -15.54 27.07 -6.21
C ASN A 114 -14.76 26.21 -5.19
N ARG A 115 -13.95 26.82 -4.32
CA ARG A 115 -13.26 26.07 -3.26
C ARG A 115 -14.24 25.60 -2.20
N LEU A 116 -13.92 24.50 -1.54
CA LEU A 116 -14.70 24.03 -0.39
C LEU A 116 -14.74 25.11 0.69
N SER A 117 -15.92 25.32 1.25
CA SER A 117 -16.19 26.27 2.32
C SER A 117 -16.89 25.55 3.47
N PHE A 118 -16.52 25.87 4.71
CA PHE A 118 -17.02 25.16 5.88
C PHE A 118 -17.54 26.15 6.91
N CYS A 119 -18.61 25.82 7.63
CA CYS A 119 -18.92 26.54 8.86
C CYS A 119 -17.79 26.30 9.88
N LEU A 120 -17.71 27.15 10.91
CA LEU A 120 -16.65 27.09 11.92
C LEU A 120 -16.47 25.70 12.53
N GLU A 121 -17.59 25.07 12.90
CA GLU A 121 -17.64 23.72 13.47
C GLU A 121 -16.98 22.69 12.56
N HIS A 122 -17.43 22.57 11.32
CA HIS A 122 -16.88 21.60 10.37
C HIS A 122 -15.42 21.91 10.00
N ALA A 123 -15.06 23.18 9.90
CA ALA A 123 -13.68 23.57 9.62
C ALA A 123 -12.74 23.08 10.73
N PHE A 124 -13.11 23.30 11.99
CA PHE A 124 -12.26 22.90 13.11
C PHE A 124 -12.27 21.39 13.34
N LYS A 125 -13.38 20.69 13.08
CA LYS A 125 -13.42 19.22 13.05
C LYS A 125 -12.47 18.65 11.99
N LEU A 126 -12.52 19.15 10.75
CA LEU A 126 -11.62 18.71 9.68
C LEU A 126 -10.15 18.99 10.01
N TYR A 127 -9.86 20.17 10.56
CA TYR A 127 -8.53 20.50 11.06
C TYR A 127 -8.07 19.49 12.13
N SER A 128 -8.95 19.22 13.10
CA SER A 128 -8.69 18.29 14.21
C SER A 128 -8.45 16.85 13.77
N ALA A 129 -9.02 16.44 12.64
CA ALA A 129 -8.84 15.10 12.09
C ALA A 129 -7.38 14.76 11.75
N MET A 130 -6.49 15.75 11.59
CA MET A 130 -5.08 15.49 11.34
C MET A 130 -4.39 14.76 12.50
N ALA A 131 -4.95 14.84 13.72
CA ALA A 131 -4.48 14.10 14.90
C ALA A 131 -4.45 12.58 14.68
N ASN A 132 -5.23 12.08 13.71
CA ASN A 132 -5.32 10.66 13.35
C ASN A 132 -4.85 10.41 11.90
N LEU A 133 -4.08 11.34 11.33
CA LEU A 133 -3.48 11.23 10.01
C LEU A 133 -2.03 10.74 10.09
N PHE A 134 -1.72 9.67 9.36
CA PHE A 134 -0.38 9.12 9.28
C PHE A 134 0.29 9.56 7.98
N ILE A 135 1.55 10.00 8.08
CA ILE A 135 2.29 10.59 6.95
C ILE A 135 3.66 9.93 6.80
N VAL A 136 3.97 9.46 5.59
CA VAL A 136 5.28 8.89 5.26
C VAL A 136 5.93 9.64 4.11
N PRO A 137 7.16 10.16 4.29
CA PRO A 137 7.89 10.85 3.23
C PRO A 137 8.51 9.88 2.22
N LEU A 138 8.28 10.14 0.93
CA LEU A 138 8.74 9.37 -0.23
C LEU A 138 9.53 10.26 -1.20
N GLY A 139 10.64 10.79 -0.70
CA GLY A 139 11.43 11.79 -1.44
C GLY A 139 10.67 13.11 -1.56
N ARG A 140 10.18 13.42 -2.77
CA ARG A 140 9.35 14.62 -3.01
C ARG A 140 7.87 14.39 -2.71
N GLU A 141 7.43 13.13 -2.71
CA GLU A 141 6.02 12.76 -2.50
C GLU A 141 5.79 12.32 -1.07
N ARG A 142 4.51 12.17 -0.71
CA ARG A 142 4.12 11.61 0.59
C ARG A 142 2.96 10.66 0.41
N LEU A 143 2.99 9.59 1.20
CA LEU A 143 1.82 8.79 1.48
C LEU A 143 1.13 9.40 2.70
N LYS A 144 -0.15 9.74 2.56
CA LYS A 144 -1.02 10.10 3.68
C LYS A 144 -2.08 9.01 3.82
N PHE A 145 -2.33 8.52 5.02
CA PHE A 145 -3.40 7.56 5.24
C PHE A 145 -4.04 7.71 6.62
N PHE A 146 -5.29 7.24 6.73
CA PHE A 146 -6.05 7.26 7.98
C PHE A 146 -7.06 6.10 7.98
N PHE A 147 -7.60 5.81 9.16
CA PHE A 147 -8.59 4.76 9.36
C PHE A 147 -9.99 5.34 9.46
N ASP A 148 -10.98 4.55 9.09
CA ASP A 148 -12.40 4.87 9.26
C ASP A 148 -13.17 3.61 9.69
N ALA A 149 -13.97 3.77 10.73
CA ALA A 149 -14.82 2.73 11.29
C ALA A 149 -15.88 3.39 12.20
N GLU A 150 -16.72 2.57 12.84
CA GLU A 150 -17.52 3.00 13.98
C GLU A 150 -16.64 3.42 15.16
N GLU A 151 -17.13 4.37 15.97
CA GLU A 151 -16.32 5.13 16.94
C GLU A 151 -15.45 4.24 17.84
N GLU A 152 -16.03 3.24 18.49
CA GLU A 152 -15.31 2.35 19.42
C GLU A 152 -14.24 1.51 18.70
N THR A 153 -14.56 1.02 17.50
CA THR A 153 -13.61 0.24 16.69
C THR A 153 -12.47 1.13 16.21
N LEU A 154 -12.80 2.35 15.75
CA LEU A 154 -11.82 3.34 15.29
C LEU A 154 -10.88 3.73 16.42
N ARG A 155 -11.41 4.03 17.61
CA ARG A 155 -10.64 4.35 18.82
C ARG A 155 -9.64 3.25 19.16
N ARG A 156 -10.07 1.99 19.19
CA ARG A 156 -9.20 0.84 19.49
C ARG A 156 -8.14 0.61 18.42
N MET A 157 -8.50 0.69 17.13
CA MET A 157 -7.55 0.56 16.03
C MET A 157 -6.51 1.69 16.05
N LEU A 158 -6.95 2.94 16.25
CA LEU A 158 -6.05 4.10 16.35
C LEU A 158 -5.10 3.97 17.53
N PHE A 159 -5.59 3.54 18.70
CA PHE A 159 -4.74 3.30 19.86
C PHE A 159 -3.64 2.28 19.55
N MET A 160 -4.02 1.11 19.02
CA MET A 160 -3.10 0.04 18.66
C MET A 160 -2.08 0.49 17.60
N PHE A 161 -2.54 1.19 16.57
CA PHE A 161 -1.68 1.66 15.49
C PHE A 161 -0.76 2.80 15.94
N LYS A 162 -1.23 3.74 16.77
CA LYS A 162 -0.41 4.83 17.33
C LYS A 162 0.71 4.28 18.23
N GLN A 163 0.46 3.22 19.00
CA GLN A 163 1.51 2.54 19.75
C GLN A 163 2.58 1.96 18.82
N PHE A 164 2.17 1.27 17.76
CA PHE A 164 3.10 0.81 16.72
C PHE A 164 3.86 1.98 16.08
N TRP A 165 3.16 3.08 15.75
CA TRP A 165 3.70 4.21 15.02
C TRP A 165 4.77 4.97 15.82
N ARG A 166 4.58 5.10 17.13
CA ARG A 166 5.56 5.70 18.05
C ARG A 166 6.92 5.00 18.00
N ASP A 167 6.95 3.68 17.82
CA ASP A 167 8.21 2.91 17.71
C ASP A 167 8.90 3.08 16.34
N ARG A 168 8.25 3.75 15.38
CA ARG A 168 8.72 3.82 13.98
C ARG A 168 9.04 5.22 13.50
N VAL A 169 8.47 6.24 14.11
CA VAL A 169 8.64 7.62 13.65
C VAL A 169 9.64 8.35 14.51
N GLU A 170 10.58 9.01 13.86
CA GLU A 170 11.54 9.92 14.46
C GLU A 170 11.34 11.32 13.88
N PHE A 171 11.36 12.32 14.75
CA PHE A 171 11.28 13.73 14.39
C PHE A 171 12.64 14.38 14.66
N GLU A 172 13.44 14.62 13.61
CA GLU A 172 14.76 15.24 13.73
C GLU A 172 14.86 16.49 12.86
N LYS A 173 15.21 17.64 13.46
CA LYS A 173 15.55 18.89 12.74
C LYS A 173 14.50 19.28 11.68
N GLY A 174 13.22 19.17 12.02
CA GLY A 174 12.12 19.47 11.11
C GLY A 174 11.95 18.48 9.95
N LYS A 175 12.43 17.24 10.11
CA LYS A 175 12.20 16.14 9.18
C LYS A 175 11.58 14.96 9.91
N VAL A 176 10.62 14.33 9.25
CA VAL A 176 10.04 13.05 9.67
C VAL A 176 10.88 11.94 9.04
N ARG A 177 11.27 10.96 9.85
CA ARG A 177 11.81 9.68 9.37
C ARG A 177 10.94 8.56 9.86
N VAL A 178 10.71 7.58 9.01
CA VAL A 178 9.90 6.41 9.33
C VAL A 178 10.77 5.17 9.11
N GLY A 179 11.07 4.46 10.20
CA GLY A 179 11.93 3.29 10.22
C GLY A 179 11.23 2.05 9.66
N MET A 180 11.47 1.75 8.39
CA MET A 180 10.94 0.58 7.69
C MET A 180 12.05 -0.41 7.33
N THR A 181 11.75 -1.71 7.36
CA THR A 181 12.72 -2.75 6.99
C THR A 181 12.86 -2.92 5.49
N LEU A 182 11.74 -2.83 4.77
CA LEU A 182 11.73 -2.88 3.31
C LEU A 182 12.03 -1.51 2.73
N ARG A 183 12.87 -1.47 1.69
CA ARG A 183 13.22 -0.23 0.98
C ARG A 183 12.15 0.13 -0.05
N THR A 184 11.53 1.27 0.17
CA THR A 184 10.40 1.75 -0.64
C THR A 184 10.64 3.16 -1.20
N TYR A 185 10.00 3.45 -2.34
CA TYR A 185 10.13 4.61 -3.21
C TYR A 185 8.77 5.04 -3.79
N ASN A 186 7.76 4.17 -3.76
CA ASN A 186 6.41 4.44 -4.25
C ASN A 186 5.35 4.20 -3.15
N PRO A 187 4.13 4.78 -3.26
CA PRO A 187 3.17 4.78 -2.16
C PRO A 187 2.61 3.41 -1.76
N ASN A 188 2.23 2.55 -2.70
CA ASN A 188 1.60 1.26 -2.36
C ASN A 188 2.61 0.30 -1.76
N GLU A 189 3.82 0.26 -2.30
CA GLU A 189 4.92 -0.53 -1.71
C GLU A 189 5.30 -0.02 -0.31
N THR A 190 5.18 1.29 -0.04
CA THR A 190 5.34 1.86 1.30
C THR A 190 4.23 1.42 2.22
N PHE A 191 2.97 1.48 1.80
CA PHE A 191 1.87 1.02 2.65
C PHE A 191 1.96 -0.47 2.96
N PHE A 192 2.35 -1.30 1.99
CA PHE A 192 2.64 -2.72 2.20
C PHE A 192 3.76 -2.92 3.24
N SER A 193 4.84 -2.13 3.19
CA SER A 193 5.91 -2.16 4.18
C SER A 193 5.44 -1.77 5.59
N ILE A 194 4.53 -0.79 5.69
CA ILE A 194 3.88 -0.42 6.96
C ILE A 194 3.07 -1.58 7.52
N LEU A 195 2.23 -2.22 6.70
CA LEU A 195 1.46 -3.39 7.11
C LEU A 195 2.37 -4.53 7.56
N HIS A 196 3.46 -4.80 6.84
CA HIS A 196 4.47 -5.81 7.20
C HIS A 196 5.03 -5.55 8.60
N GLU A 197 5.47 -4.32 8.88
CA GLU A 197 6.01 -3.96 10.20
C GLU A 197 4.95 -3.91 11.30
N PHE A 198 3.71 -3.58 10.95
CA PHE A 198 2.57 -3.59 11.87
C PHE A 198 2.24 -5.03 12.29
N VAL A 199 2.15 -5.98 11.35
CA VAL A 199 1.93 -7.41 11.68
C VAL A 199 3.05 -7.95 12.59
N LYS A 200 4.31 -7.56 12.37
CA LYS A 200 5.42 -7.90 13.26
C LYS A 200 5.24 -7.32 14.67
N PHE A 201 4.76 -6.08 14.77
CA PHE A 201 4.42 -5.48 16.05
C PHE A 201 3.31 -6.26 16.76
N LEU A 202 2.23 -6.58 16.05
CA LEU A 202 1.08 -7.32 16.58
C LEU A 202 1.48 -8.70 17.10
N LYS A 203 2.30 -9.45 16.35
CA LYS A 203 2.81 -10.76 16.79
C LYS A 203 3.65 -10.65 18.06
N ARG A 204 4.59 -9.70 18.12
CA ARG A 204 5.44 -9.47 19.30
C ARG A 204 4.65 -9.10 20.54
N ARG A 205 3.55 -8.36 20.37
CA ARG A 205 2.65 -7.93 21.46
C ARG A 205 1.49 -8.90 21.74
N ARG A 206 1.38 -10.00 20.98
CA ARG A 206 0.26 -10.96 21.04
C ARG A 206 -1.12 -10.32 20.77
N LEU A 207 -1.16 -9.31 19.91
CA LEU A 207 -2.37 -8.55 19.53
C LEU A 207 -2.92 -8.92 18.14
N LEU A 208 -2.36 -9.94 17.47
CA LEU A 208 -2.71 -10.27 16.09
C LEU A 208 -4.21 -10.62 15.92
N GLN A 209 -4.75 -11.44 16.81
CA GLN A 209 -6.15 -11.85 16.73
C GLN A 209 -7.10 -10.66 16.96
N GLU A 210 -6.80 -9.82 17.96
CA GLU A 210 -7.57 -8.60 18.22
C GLU A 210 -7.55 -7.66 17.01
N ALA A 211 -6.39 -7.47 16.39
CA ALA A 211 -6.28 -6.65 15.19
C ALA A 211 -7.06 -7.23 14.00
N ILE A 212 -7.11 -8.56 13.85
CA ILE A 212 -7.93 -9.23 12.83
C ILE A 212 -9.41 -8.97 13.08
N ASP A 213 -9.88 -9.10 14.32
CA ASP A 213 -11.29 -8.93 14.64
C ASP A 213 -11.75 -7.48 14.51
N LEU A 214 -10.92 -6.52 14.91
CA LEU A 214 -11.15 -5.09 14.65
C LEU A 214 -11.06 -4.78 13.14
N GLY A 215 -10.06 -5.34 12.46
CA GLY A 215 -9.74 -5.04 11.07
C GLY A 215 -10.89 -5.30 10.09
N LYS A 216 -11.75 -6.29 10.38
CA LYS A 216 -12.95 -6.60 9.57
C LYS A 216 -13.89 -5.40 9.40
N LEU A 217 -13.88 -4.49 10.36
CA LEU A 217 -14.78 -3.32 10.44
C LEU A 217 -14.07 -2.00 10.12
N VAL A 218 -12.79 -2.04 9.75
CA VAL A 218 -11.96 -0.85 9.52
C VAL A 218 -11.69 -0.70 8.03
N ARG A 219 -11.92 0.51 7.51
CA ARG A 219 -11.47 0.93 6.19
C ARG A 219 -10.18 1.74 6.32
N VAL A 220 -9.25 1.54 5.40
CA VAL A 220 -8.04 2.36 5.30
C VAL A 220 -8.12 3.22 4.06
N PHE A 221 -8.00 4.53 4.23
CA PHE A 221 -7.94 5.49 3.13
C PHE A 221 -6.49 5.83 2.85
N LEU A 222 -6.00 5.49 1.66
CA LEU A 222 -4.69 5.87 1.16
C LEU A 222 -4.84 7.05 0.22
N VAL A 223 -4.03 8.08 0.42
CA VAL A 223 -4.06 9.31 -0.39
C VAL A 223 -2.67 9.65 -0.88
N TYR A 224 -2.53 9.81 -2.20
CA TYR A 224 -1.26 9.96 -2.91
C TYR A 224 -1.10 11.39 -3.47
N GLY A 225 0.06 12.02 -3.27
CA GLY A 225 0.28 13.37 -3.79
C GLY A 225 1.63 14.04 -3.50
N THR A 226 1.97 15.01 -4.34
CA THR A 226 3.04 16.01 -4.15
C THR A 226 2.41 17.40 -4.21
N GLY A 227 1.93 17.90 -3.08
CA GLY A 227 1.17 19.14 -3.05
C GLY A 227 -0.26 19.00 -3.61
N GLN A 228 -0.40 18.51 -4.84
CA GLN A 228 -1.66 18.08 -5.45
C GLN A 228 -1.94 16.59 -5.25
N PHE A 229 -3.18 16.25 -4.92
CA PHE A 229 -3.67 14.86 -4.87
C PHE A 229 -3.94 14.35 -6.28
N TYR A 230 -3.29 13.26 -6.65
CA TYR A 230 -3.49 12.64 -7.97
C TYR A 230 -4.24 11.32 -7.89
N GLY A 231 -4.42 10.75 -6.69
CA GLY A 231 -5.19 9.52 -6.49
C GLY A 231 -5.49 9.22 -5.03
N SER A 232 -6.47 8.35 -4.82
CA SER A 232 -6.81 7.75 -3.54
C SER A 232 -7.22 6.30 -3.73
N GLU A 233 -6.90 5.45 -2.76
CA GLU A 233 -7.32 4.05 -2.71
C GLU A 233 -7.99 3.80 -1.37
N VAL A 234 -8.98 2.89 -1.34
CA VAL A 234 -9.66 2.49 -0.12
C VAL A 234 -9.51 0.99 0.03
N ILE A 235 -8.89 0.58 1.13
CA ILE A 235 -8.77 -0.84 1.49
C ILE A 235 -9.88 -1.15 2.49
N GLU A 236 -10.82 -1.98 2.05
CA GLU A 236 -11.94 -2.44 2.87
C GLU A 236 -11.49 -3.42 3.95
N GLY A 237 -12.27 -3.53 5.04
CA GLY A 237 -11.86 -4.28 6.23
C GLY A 237 -11.60 -5.77 6.01
N ILE A 238 -12.42 -6.43 5.19
CA ILE A 238 -12.18 -7.84 4.80
C ILE A 238 -10.79 -7.97 4.15
N LYS A 239 -10.47 -7.06 3.23
CA LYS A 239 -9.20 -7.06 2.51
C LYS A 239 -8.01 -6.75 3.40
N LEU A 240 -8.16 -5.81 4.33
CA LEU A 240 -7.14 -5.52 5.34
C LEU A 240 -6.81 -6.78 6.16
N VAL A 241 -7.82 -7.56 6.54
CA VAL A 241 -7.64 -8.81 7.30
C VAL A 241 -6.96 -9.88 6.46
N GLU A 242 -7.35 -10.04 5.19
CA GLU A 242 -6.68 -10.96 4.26
C GLU A 242 -5.20 -10.58 4.11
N LEU A 243 -4.87 -9.29 3.96
CA LEU A 243 -3.50 -8.78 3.91
C LEU A 243 -2.71 -9.06 5.21
N ILE A 244 -3.33 -8.87 6.37
CA ILE A 244 -2.72 -9.18 7.68
C ILE A 244 -2.42 -10.68 7.78
N ASN A 245 -3.37 -11.53 7.41
CA ASN A 245 -3.21 -12.99 7.42
C ASN A 245 -2.13 -13.45 6.42
N PHE A 246 -2.14 -12.87 5.22
CA PHE A 246 -1.13 -13.10 4.20
C PHE A 246 0.28 -12.80 4.72
N LEU A 247 0.49 -11.60 5.25
CA LEU A 247 1.77 -11.17 5.84
C LEU A 247 2.16 -12.05 7.03
N SER A 248 1.19 -12.40 7.88
CA SER A 248 1.42 -13.28 9.02
C SER A 248 1.95 -14.64 8.58
N GLU A 249 1.35 -15.26 7.55
CA GLU A 249 1.79 -16.55 7.04
C GLU A 249 3.21 -16.49 6.48
N ILE A 250 3.51 -15.52 5.61
CA ILE A 250 4.82 -15.47 4.92
C ILE A 250 5.98 -15.11 5.86
N GLN A 251 5.72 -14.32 6.92
CA GLN A 251 6.74 -13.91 7.88
C GLN A 251 7.37 -15.08 8.65
N GLU A 252 6.69 -16.23 8.71
CA GLU A 252 7.16 -17.42 9.43
C GLU A 252 7.91 -18.41 8.54
N LYS A 253 7.96 -18.17 7.23
CA LYS A 253 8.49 -19.12 6.23
C LYS A 253 9.90 -18.78 5.76
N GLY A 254 10.49 -17.69 6.25
CA GLY A 254 11.86 -17.30 5.93
C GLY A 254 12.88 -18.11 6.73
N ARG A 255 13.96 -18.56 6.06
CA ARG A 255 15.16 -19.07 6.76
C ARG A 255 16.09 -17.90 7.09
N GLU A 256 16.81 -17.96 8.21
CA GLU A 256 17.93 -17.05 8.43
C GLU A 256 18.98 -17.30 7.34
N THR A 257 19.35 -16.28 6.58
CA THR A 257 20.40 -16.39 5.56
C THR A 257 21.65 -15.67 6.03
N LYS A 258 22.85 -16.10 5.61
CA LYS A 258 24.11 -15.41 5.95
C LYS A 258 24.09 -13.92 5.58
N LYS A 259 23.32 -13.56 4.55
CA LYS A 259 23.12 -12.18 4.07
C LYS A 259 22.05 -11.41 4.84
N TYR A 260 21.09 -12.09 5.46
CA TYR A 260 20.00 -11.51 6.25
C TYR A 260 19.74 -12.37 7.50
N LYS A 261 20.33 -11.98 8.64
CA LYS A 261 20.01 -12.53 9.97
C LYS A 261 18.61 -12.08 10.42
N ARG A 262 17.59 -12.44 9.65
CA ARG A 262 16.21 -12.01 9.87
C ARG A 262 15.24 -13.13 9.49
N GLN A 263 14.26 -13.38 10.36
CA GLN A 263 13.20 -14.37 10.17
C GLN A 263 12.21 -13.98 9.05
N ASP A 264 12.12 -12.68 8.68
CA ASP A 264 11.24 -12.18 7.61
C ASP A 264 11.90 -12.18 6.21
N SER A 265 12.92 -13.01 6.00
CA SER A 265 13.66 -13.11 4.73
C SER A 265 12.77 -13.49 3.55
N ALA A 266 11.72 -14.29 3.77
CA ALA A 266 10.74 -14.64 2.74
C ALA A 266 9.98 -13.42 2.20
N VAL A 267 9.65 -12.46 3.07
CA VAL A 267 9.01 -11.20 2.64
C VAL A 267 10.02 -10.33 1.92
N ALA A 268 11.17 -10.10 2.55
CA ALA A 268 12.16 -9.16 2.07
C ALA A 268 12.77 -9.57 0.72
N LEU A 269 13.17 -10.83 0.56
CA LEU A 269 13.86 -11.30 -0.64
C LEU A 269 12.93 -11.37 -1.86
N PHE A 270 11.69 -11.82 -1.69
CA PHE A 270 10.71 -11.75 -2.77
C PHE A 270 10.46 -10.30 -3.18
N PHE A 271 10.13 -9.44 -2.21
CA PHE A 271 9.81 -8.03 -2.44
C PHE A 271 10.97 -7.25 -3.08
N GLU A 272 12.21 -7.42 -2.62
CA GLU A 272 13.39 -6.76 -3.19
C GLU A 272 13.61 -7.19 -4.65
N ASN A 273 13.42 -8.48 -4.93
CA ASN A 273 13.64 -9.06 -6.25
C ASN A 273 12.52 -8.79 -7.25
N LEU A 274 11.39 -8.21 -6.84
CA LEU A 274 10.38 -7.67 -7.77
C LEU A 274 10.87 -6.44 -8.54
N SER A 275 11.97 -5.82 -8.10
CA SER A 275 12.56 -4.67 -8.80
C SER A 275 13.23 -5.08 -10.12
N VAL A 276 13.10 -4.26 -11.16
CA VAL A 276 13.79 -4.44 -12.45
C VAL A 276 14.78 -3.28 -12.65
N PRO A 277 16.10 -3.48 -12.46
CA PRO A 277 17.09 -2.39 -12.53
C PRO A 277 17.21 -1.82 -13.95
N ARG A 278 16.74 -0.60 -14.20
CA ARG A 278 16.82 0.13 -15.48
C ARG A 278 17.84 1.28 -15.48
N GLY A 279 18.43 1.58 -14.35
CA GLY A 279 19.42 2.65 -14.21
C GLY A 279 19.61 3.08 -12.75
N LYS A 280 20.10 4.31 -12.56
CA LYS A 280 20.37 4.88 -11.24
C LYS A 280 19.10 5.29 -10.48
N ASP A 281 18.01 5.58 -11.19
CA ASP A 281 16.73 6.00 -10.61
C ASP A 281 15.99 4.82 -9.95
N LYS A 282 16.03 4.78 -8.61
CA LYS A 282 15.42 3.70 -7.82
C LYS A 282 13.88 3.67 -7.94
N LYS A 283 13.23 4.82 -8.15
CA LYS A 283 11.78 4.89 -8.31
C LYS A 283 11.35 4.25 -9.63
N LYS A 284 12.08 4.51 -10.73
CA LYS A 284 11.84 3.86 -12.03
C LYS A 284 12.16 2.36 -12.05
N ASN A 285 13.10 1.92 -11.22
CA ASN A 285 13.45 0.50 -11.10
C ASN A 285 12.39 -0.33 -10.35
N THR A 286 11.41 0.32 -9.71
CA THR A 286 10.45 -0.31 -8.80
C THR A 286 9.01 -0.14 -9.28
N LEU A 287 8.78 0.29 -10.53
CA LEU A 287 7.44 0.48 -11.09
C LEU A 287 6.64 -0.82 -11.17
N GLU A 288 7.25 -1.93 -11.60
CA GLU A 288 6.56 -3.23 -11.63
C GLU A 288 6.27 -3.74 -10.23
N ARG A 289 7.16 -3.49 -9.27
CA ARG A 289 6.94 -3.83 -7.87
C ARG A 289 5.77 -3.02 -7.31
N GLU A 290 5.73 -1.72 -7.55
CA GLU A 290 4.63 -0.85 -7.16
C GLU A 290 3.30 -1.33 -7.74
N GLU A 291 3.24 -1.63 -9.04
CA GLU A 291 2.02 -2.11 -9.69
C GLU A 291 1.59 -3.50 -9.19
N PHE A 292 2.55 -4.40 -8.95
CA PHE A 292 2.28 -5.72 -8.38
C PHE A 292 1.71 -5.60 -6.97
N ILE A 293 2.33 -4.76 -6.13
CA ILE A 293 1.87 -4.54 -4.75
C ILE A 293 0.52 -3.82 -4.73
N ARG A 294 0.27 -2.85 -5.62
CA ARG A 294 -1.04 -2.22 -5.76
C ARG A 294 -2.13 -3.26 -6.03
N LYS A 295 -1.90 -4.18 -6.97
CA LYS A 295 -2.84 -5.28 -7.25
C LYS A 295 -3.00 -6.23 -6.06
N LEU A 296 -1.93 -6.50 -5.31
CA LEU A 296 -2.00 -7.31 -4.11
C LEU A 296 -2.80 -6.64 -2.99
N LEU A 297 -2.66 -5.33 -2.81
CA LEU A 297 -3.49 -4.54 -1.89
C LEU A 297 -4.98 -4.57 -2.31
N ASP A 298 -5.25 -4.66 -3.62
CA ASP A 298 -6.57 -4.93 -4.20
C ASP A 298 -7.01 -6.42 -4.11
N GLY A 299 -6.22 -7.30 -3.48
CA GLY A 299 -6.52 -8.72 -3.27
C GLY A 299 -6.21 -9.63 -4.48
N LYS A 300 -5.46 -9.13 -5.46
CA LYS A 300 -5.13 -9.85 -6.70
C LYS A 300 -3.65 -10.19 -6.78
N PHE A 301 -3.34 -11.43 -7.14
CA PHE A 301 -1.98 -11.87 -7.41
C PHE A 301 -1.73 -11.89 -8.92
N ASP A 302 -1.08 -10.85 -9.46
CA ASP A 302 -0.87 -10.71 -10.90
C ASP A 302 0.27 -11.58 -11.42
N PHE A 303 -0.05 -12.83 -11.75
CA PHE A 303 0.89 -13.80 -12.31
C PHE A 303 1.51 -13.33 -13.63
N ILE A 304 0.79 -12.55 -14.45
CA ILE A 304 1.28 -12.06 -15.75
C ILE A 304 2.35 -11.00 -15.53
N LEU A 305 2.12 -10.05 -14.63
CA LEU A 305 3.12 -9.05 -14.26
C LEU A 305 4.33 -9.72 -13.58
N LEU A 306 4.10 -10.67 -12.69
CA LEU A 306 5.18 -11.45 -12.08
C LEU A 306 6.02 -12.17 -13.13
N ASN A 307 5.38 -12.78 -14.14
CA ASN A 307 6.10 -13.43 -15.23
C ASN A 307 6.92 -12.44 -16.05
N ARG A 308 6.40 -11.24 -16.32
CA ARG A 308 7.16 -10.18 -16.98
C ARG A 308 8.41 -9.80 -16.17
N ILE A 309 8.30 -9.70 -14.84
CA ILE A 309 9.44 -9.45 -13.95
C ILE A 309 10.45 -10.61 -14.07
N PHE A 310 9.99 -11.86 -13.99
CA PHE A 310 10.86 -13.04 -14.12
C PHE A 310 11.60 -13.03 -15.46
N MET A 311 10.91 -12.79 -16.58
CA MET A 311 11.50 -12.74 -17.92
C MET A 311 12.51 -11.60 -18.08
N GLU A 312 12.21 -10.40 -17.56
CA GLU A 312 13.16 -9.28 -17.59
C GLU A 312 14.40 -9.53 -16.74
N ARG A 313 14.26 -10.26 -15.63
CA ARG A 313 15.38 -10.64 -14.77
C ARG A 313 16.20 -11.75 -15.41
N TYR A 314 15.55 -12.76 -16.00
CA TYR A 314 16.20 -13.81 -16.80
C TYR A 314 17.03 -13.21 -17.94
N LYS A 315 16.46 -12.28 -18.71
CA LYS A 315 17.16 -11.56 -19.80
C LYS A 315 18.44 -10.84 -19.34
N ARG A 316 18.54 -10.48 -18.06
CA ARG A 316 19.62 -9.68 -17.48
C ARG A 316 20.50 -10.48 -16.51
N ASP A 317 20.34 -11.80 -16.47
CA ASP A 317 21.05 -12.70 -15.54
C ASP A 317 20.93 -12.26 -14.07
N LEU A 318 19.74 -11.79 -13.68
CA LEU A 318 19.43 -11.40 -12.31
C LEU A 318 18.71 -12.53 -11.56
N PRO A 319 18.94 -12.71 -10.25
CA PRO A 319 18.26 -13.75 -9.45
C PRO A 319 16.74 -13.60 -9.52
N LEU A 320 15.99 -14.66 -9.74
CA LEU A 320 14.52 -14.59 -9.69
C LEU A 320 14.01 -14.23 -8.28
N PRO A 321 12.76 -13.75 -8.13
CA PRO A 321 12.13 -13.59 -6.83
C PRO A 321 12.12 -14.88 -6.01
N PHE A 322 12.95 -14.91 -4.95
CA PHE A 322 13.04 -16.02 -4.00
C PHE A 322 11.72 -16.21 -3.26
N TYR A 323 11.43 -17.43 -2.77
CA TYR A 323 10.19 -17.72 -2.01
C TYR A 323 8.91 -17.51 -2.82
N TYR A 324 8.98 -17.65 -4.14
CA TYR A 324 7.83 -17.49 -5.03
C TYR A 324 6.66 -18.39 -4.63
N LEU A 325 6.90 -19.70 -4.43
CA LEU A 325 5.83 -20.61 -4.02
C LEU A 325 5.26 -20.28 -2.63
N THR A 326 6.11 -19.86 -1.71
CA THR A 326 5.70 -19.42 -0.37
C THR A 326 4.72 -18.25 -0.45
N TRP A 327 5.03 -17.25 -1.27
CA TRP A 327 4.14 -16.11 -1.50
C TRP A 327 2.83 -16.54 -2.16
N VAL A 328 2.88 -17.38 -3.20
CA VAL A 328 1.66 -17.80 -3.90
C VAL A 328 0.76 -18.64 -2.99
N ARG A 329 1.31 -19.62 -2.26
CA ARG A 329 0.54 -20.46 -1.32
C ARG A 329 -0.07 -19.64 -0.20
N ALA A 330 0.68 -18.69 0.36
CA ALA A 330 0.14 -17.77 1.37
C ALA A 330 -0.97 -16.89 0.80
N TYR A 331 -0.82 -16.43 -0.45
CA TYR A 331 -1.87 -15.67 -1.14
C TYR A 331 -3.15 -16.49 -1.28
N PHE A 332 -3.06 -17.73 -1.79
CA PHE A 332 -4.23 -18.61 -1.89
C PHE A 332 -4.88 -18.91 -0.54
N LYS A 333 -4.08 -19.10 0.51
CA LYS A 333 -4.59 -19.33 1.86
C LYS A 333 -5.33 -18.12 2.42
N ALA A 334 -4.84 -16.91 2.16
CA ALA A 334 -5.40 -15.68 2.71
C ALA A 334 -6.58 -15.13 1.90
N PHE A 335 -6.50 -15.19 0.56
CA PHE A 335 -7.47 -14.57 -0.35
C PHE A 335 -8.37 -15.58 -1.10
N GLY A 336 -8.09 -16.88 -1.00
CA GLY A 336 -8.84 -17.92 -1.72
C GLY A 336 -8.51 -18.07 -3.21
N GLY A 337 -7.76 -17.13 -3.79
CA GLY A 337 -7.47 -17.04 -5.22
C GLY A 337 -8.30 -15.95 -5.92
N ASP A 338 -7.96 -15.64 -7.17
CA ASP A 338 -8.68 -14.66 -8.00
C ASP A 338 -9.17 -15.33 -9.29
N ILE A 339 -8.23 -15.58 -10.22
CA ILE A 339 -8.55 -16.12 -11.55
C ILE A 339 -8.51 -17.65 -11.60
N VAL A 340 -7.57 -18.25 -10.87
CA VAL A 340 -7.39 -19.71 -10.80
C VAL A 340 -7.47 -20.15 -9.35
N ASP A 341 -7.84 -21.40 -9.09
CA ASP A 341 -7.78 -21.99 -7.75
C ASP A 341 -6.37 -22.55 -7.43
N LEU A 342 -6.13 -22.87 -6.16
CA LEU A 342 -4.84 -23.41 -5.71
C LEU A 342 -4.47 -24.71 -6.43
N ARG A 343 -5.45 -25.59 -6.70
CA ARG A 343 -5.22 -26.89 -7.34
C ARG A 343 -4.75 -26.71 -8.79
N THR A 344 -5.37 -25.80 -9.53
CA THR A 344 -5.02 -25.45 -10.90
C THR A 344 -3.64 -24.81 -10.92
N PHE A 345 -3.37 -23.87 -10.00
CA PHE A 345 -2.05 -23.29 -9.84
C PHE A 345 -0.98 -24.36 -9.62
N GLU A 346 -1.15 -25.27 -8.65
CA GLU A 346 -0.15 -26.29 -8.32
C GLU A 346 0.09 -27.26 -9.48
N ARG A 347 -0.98 -27.66 -10.20
CA ARG A 347 -0.86 -28.50 -11.41
C ARG A 347 -0.06 -27.78 -12.49
N VAL A 348 -0.45 -26.56 -12.86
CA VAL A 348 0.19 -25.81 -13.97
C VAL A 348 1.62 -25.41 -13.62
N ASN A 349 1.85 -24.91 -12.40
CA ASN A 349 3.17 -24.56 -11.93
C ASN A 349 4.08 -25.79 -11.84
N GLY A 350 3.56 -26.91 -11.34
CA GLY A 350 4.28 -28.19 -11.28
C GLY A 350 4.69 -28.69 -12.67
N LEU A 351 3.78 -28.65 -13.64
CA LEU A 351 4.09 -28.95 -15.05
C LEU A 351 5.22 -28.06 -15.58
N GLY A 352 5.12 -26.75 -15.33
CA GLY A 352 6.16 -25.80 -15.69
C GLY A 352 7.50 -26.12 -15.03
N TYR A 353 7.51 -26.39 -13.74
CA TYR A 353 8.72 -26.71 -12.98
C TYR A 353 9.39 -28.00 -13.49
N SER A 354 8.61 -29.06 -13.75
CA SER A 354 9.12 -30.30 -14.35
C SER A 354 9.74 -30.07 -15.72
N LEU A 355 9.07 -29.32 -16.60
CA LEU A 355 9.63 -28.93 -17.90
C LEU A 355 10.92 -28.13 -17.75
N GLY A 356 10.94 -27.16 -16.82
CA GLY A 356 12.11 -26.35 -16.53
C GLY A 356 13.31 -27.20 -16.10
N LYS A 357 13.11 -28.21 -15.24
CA LYS A 357 14.17 -29.15 -14.84
C LYS A 357 14.74 -29.93 -16.04
N MET A 358 13.88 -30.36 -16.96
CA MET A 358 14.29 -31.13 -18.13
C MET A 358 15.04 -30.30 -19.17
N VAL A 359 14.67 -29.03 -19.36
CA VAL A 359 15.35 -28.16 -20.33
C VAL A 359 16.60 -27.49 -19.77
N ARG A 360 16.76 -27.41 -18.44
CA ARG A 360 17.90 -26.77 -17.78
C ARG A 360 19.23 -27.33 -18.28
N GLY A 361 20.12 -26.45 -18.74
CA GLY A 361 21.43 -26.82 -19.27
C GLY A 361 21.40 -27.38 -20.70
N THR A 362 20.26 -27.34 -21.39
CA THR A 362 20.12 -27.83 -22.77
C THR A 362 19.87 -26.68 -23.76
N ASN A 363 19.98 -26.96 -25.07
CA ASN A 363 19.60 -26.01 -26.10
C ASN A 363 18.07 -25.75 -26.19
N LEU A 364 17.26 -26.48 -25.40
CA LEU A 364 15.81 -26.34 -25.34
C LEU A 364 15.36 -25.23 -24.38
N GLU A 365 16.23 -24.62 -23.59
CA GLU A 365 15.88 -23.45 -22.77
C GLU A 365 15.28 -22.29 -23.61
N LYS A 366 15.64 -22.22 -24.90
CA LYS A 366 15.04 -21.26 -25.85
C LYS A 366 13.51 -21.34 -25.92
N TYR A 367 12.91 -22.49 -25.59
CA TYR A 367 11.45 -22.65 -25.56
C TYR A 367 10.77 -21.79 -24.50
N VAL A 368 11.47 -21.39 -23.44
CA VAL A 368 10.94 -20.39 -22.49
C VAL A 368 10.57 -19.10 -23.22
N TRP A 369 11.44 -18.65 -24.15
CA TRP A 369 11.16 -17.46 -24.97
C TRP A 369 10.11 -17.71 -26.05
N GLU A 370 10.09 -18.90 -26.67
CA GLU A 370 9.07 -19.24 -27.68
C GLU A 370 7.67 -19.25 -27.05
N LEU A 371 7.52 -19.91 -25.89
CA LEU A 371 6.29 -19.94 -25.12
C LEU A 371 5.90 -18.54 -24.64
N PHE A 372 6.83 -17.75 -24.11
CA PHE A 372 6.56 -16.37 -23.67
C PHE A 372 5.99 -15.51 -24.82
N ARG A 373 6.60 -15.59 -26.01
CA ARG A 373 6.24 -14.79 -27.19
C ARG A 373 4.93 -15.21 -27.85
N ALA A 374 4.43 -16.42 -27.57
CA ALA A 374 3.17 -16.90 -28.13
C ALA A 374 2.03 -15.92 -27.85
N ARG A 375 1.34 -15.48 -28.92
CA ARG A 375 0.32 -14.43 -28.87
C ARG A 375 -1.10 -14.98 -28.78
N GLY A 376 -1.31 -16.23 -29.19
CA GLY A 376 -2.58 -16.95 -29.10
C GLY A 376 -2.50 -18.22 -28.28
N PHE A 377 -3.67 -18.73 -27.87
CA PHE A 377 -3.79 -19.99 -27.13
C PHE A 377 -3.24 -21.18 -27.94
N GLU A 378 -3.67 -21.34 -29.19
CA GLU A 378 -3.22 -22.42 -30.07
C GLU A 378 -1.71 -22.38 -30.29
N GLU A 379 -1.14 -21.20 -30.55
CA GLU A 379 0.31 -21.03 -30.71
C GLU A 379 1.05 -21.45 -29.43
N PHE A 380 0.55 -21.05 -28.26
CA PHE A 380 1.13 -21.43 -26.97
C PHE A 380 1.09 -22.95 -26.77
N VAL A 381 -0.04 -23.60 -27.03
CA VAL A 381 -0.18 -25.04 -26.86
C VAL A 381 0.67 -25.80 -27.87
N ASN A 382 0.69 -25.38 -29.14
CA ASN A 382 1.53 -25.99 -30.16
C ASN A 382 3.02 -25.95 -29.78
N LYS A 383 3.49 -24.83 -29.23
CA LYS A 383 4.86 -24.71 -28.72
C LYS A 383 5.14 -25.59 -27.51
N LEU A 384 4.15 -25.80 -26.66
CA LEU A 384 4.27 -26.71 -25.52
C LEU A 384 4.34 -28.18 -25.97
N VAL A 385 3.50 -28.58 -26.93
CA VAL A 385 3.51 -29.92 -27.51
C VAL A 385 4.80 -30.18 -28.30
N GLU A 386 5.29 -29.19 -29.05
CA GLU A 386 6.59 -29.29 -29.74
C GLU A 386 7.73 -29.53 -28.74
N LEU A 387 7.72 -28.84 -27.60
CA LEU A 387 8.68 -29.06 -26.52
C LEU A 387 8.56 -30.47 -25.93
N GLN A 388 7.35 -30.95 -25.66
CA GLN A 388 7.13 -32.32 -25.15
C GLN A 388 7.67 -33.38 -26.11
N ALA A 389 7.41 -33.23 -27.41
CA ALA A 389 7.92 -34.13 -28.43
C ALA A 389 9.45 -34.15 -28.47
N LYS A 390 10.11 -32.98 -28.34
CA LYS A 390 11.59 -32.88 -28.29
C LYS A 390 12.20 -33.44 -27.01
N LEU A 391 11.43 -33.45 -25.93
CA LEU A 391 11.83 -34.06 -24.65
C LEU A 391 11.46 -35.55 -24.58
N GLU A 392 10.73 -36.09 -25.56
CA GLU A 392 10.22 -37.47 -25.59
C GLU A 392 9.38 -37.82 -24.34
N ILE A 393 8.59 -36.85 -23.85
CA ILE A 393 7.73 -37.02 -22.67
C ILE A 393 6.25 -36.91 -23.03
N ALA A 394 5.42 -37.62 -22.28
CA ALA A 394 3.97 -37.42 -22.26
C ALA A 394 3.61 -36.60 -21.01
N MET A 395 2.98 -35.45 -21.18
CA MET A 395 2.48 -34.64 -20.06
C MET A 395 0.98 -34.39 -20.19
N ASP A 396 0.30 -34.34 -19.04
CA ASP A 396 -1.11 -33.97 -18.99
C ASP A 396 -1.29 -32.46 -19.21
N VAL A 397 -1.64 -32.09 -20.44
CA VAL A 397 -1.96 -30.70 -20.83
C VAL A 397 -3.41 -30.31 -20.58
N ARG A 398 -4.26 -31.21 -20.05
CA ARG A 398 -5.66 -30.89 -19.72
C ARG A 398 -5.83 -29.65 -18.84
N PRO A 399 -4.99 -29.40 -17.81
CA PRO A 399 -5.10 -28.17 -17.01
C PRO A 399 -5.05 -26.87 -17.84
N ILE A 400 -4.38 -26.91 -19.00
CA ILE A 400 -4.23 -25.76 -19.88
C ILE A 400 -5.48 -25.59 -20.75
N TYR A 401 -6.01 -26.69 -21.30
CA TYR A 401 -7.25 -26.70 -22.08
C TYR A 401 -8.49 -26.38 -21.25
N GLU A 402 -8.58 -26.92 -20.03
CA GLU A 402 -9.66 -26.65 -19.07
C GLU A 402 -9.77 -25.16 -18.70
N ASN A 403 -8.70 -24.38 -18.92
CA ASN A 403 -8.60 -22.97 -18.56
C ASN A 403 -8.29 -22.06 -19.77
N GLU A 404 -8.76 -22.42 -20.97
CA GLU A 404 -8.50 -21.67 -22.22
C GLU A 404 -8.84 -20.18 -22.12
N LYS A 405 -9.95 -19.81 -21.47
CA LYS A 405 -10.37 -18.40 -21.32
C LYS A 405 -9.32 -17.55 -20.58
N GLU A 406 -8.59 -18.17 -19.66
CA GLU A 406 -7.59 -17.54 -18.80
C GLU A 406 -6.16 -17.93 -19.20
N TRP A 407 -5.97 -18.37 -20.45
CA TRP A 407 -4.71 -18.96 -20.91
C TRP A 407 -3.48 -18.08 -20.70
N LYS A 408 -3.63 -16.74 -20.68
CA LYS A 408 -2.51 -15.82 -20.41
C LYS A 408 -1.98 -15.98 -18.99
N THR A 409 -2.89 -16.17 -18.02
CA THR A 409 -2.56 -16.43 -16.62
C THR A 409 -1.95 -17.82 -16.48
N ILE A 410 -2.53 -18.83 -17.12
CA ILE A 410 -2.01 -20.21 -17.14
C ILE A 410 -0.60 -20.26 -17.74
N LYS A 411 -0.40 -19.60 -18.89
CA LYS A 411 0.91 -19.45 -19.54
C LYS A 411 1.91 -18.81 -18.58
N ALA A 412 1.51 -17.73 -17.90
CA ALA A 412 2.38 -17.04 -16.96
C ALA A 412 2.77 -17.93 -15.76
N ILE A 413 1.82 -18.67 -15.19
CA ILE A 413 2.08 -19.64 -14.10
C ILE A 413 3.05 -20.74 -14.57
N LEU A 414 2.81 -21.32 -15.75
CA LEU A 414 3.67 -22.35 -16.31
C LEU A 414 5.10 -21.83 -16.53
N LEU A 415 5.24 -20.65 -17.13
CA LEU A 415 6.54 -20.02 -17.36
C LEU A 415 7.25 -19.64 -16.07
N ASN A 416 6.53 -19.18 -15.04
CA ASN A 416 7.11 -18.92 -13.72
C ASN A 416 7.65 -20.21 -13.11
N GLY A 417 6.91 -21.32 -13.21
CA GLY A 417 7.37 -22.65 -12.80
C GLY A 417 8.65 -23.08 -13.54
N MET A 418 8.68 -22.95 -14.87
CA MET A 418 9.86 -23.27 -15.68
C MET A 418 11.08 -22.45 -15.27
N LEU A 419 10.92 -21.13 -15.20
CA LEU A 419 11.98 -20.21 -14.83
C LEU A 419 12.50 -20.48 -13.41
N ASN A 420 11.60 -20.81 -12.47
CA ASN A 420 12.01 -21.18 -11.12
C ASN A 420 12.82 -22.48 -11.07
N ALA A 421 12.51 -23.47 -11.91
CA ALA A 421 13.32 -24.69 -11.98
C ALA A 421 14.70 -24.47 -12.61
N ILE A 422 14.80 -23.61 -13.61
CA ILE A 422 16.05 -23.35 -14.35
C ILE A 422 16.97 -22.43 -13.53
N HIS A 423 16.41 -21.38 -12.92
CA HIS A 423 17.16 -20.28 -12.30
C HIS A 423 16.79 -19.97 -10.84
N GLY A 424 15.88 -20.73 -10.23
CA GLY A 424 15.56 -20.63 -8.80
C GLY A 424 16.73 -21.04 -7.92
N GLY A 425 16.79 -20.43 -6.73
CA GLY A 425 18.01 -20.37 -5.92
C GLY A 425 18.36 -21.60 -5.08
N GLU A 426 17.45 -22.55 -4.80
CA GLU A 426 17.73 -23.76 -3.99
C GLU A 426 16.83 -24.96 -4.38
N GLU A 427 17.29 -26.18 -4.07
CA GLU A 427 16.76 -27.49 -4.51
C GLU A 427 15.34 -27.86 -4.01
N ASP A 428 14.74 -27.10 -3.09
CA ASP A 428 13.47 -27.46 -2.42
C ASP A 428 12.23 -26.66 -2.86
N GLU A 429 12.34 -25.73 -3.82
CA GLU A 429 11.18 -24.93 -4.28
C GLU A 429 10.27 -25.67 -5.29
N GLY A 430 10.29 -27.01 -5.29
CA GLY A 430 9.55 -27.86 -6.23
C GLY A 430 8.39 -28.66 -5.62
N HIS A 431 8.18 -28.60 -4.30
CA HIS A 431 7.20 -29.42 -3.58
C HIS A 431 6.34 -28.63 -2.60
#